data_AF-A0A820C661-F1
#
_entry.id   AF-A0A820C661-F1
#
_cell.length_a   1.000
_cell.length_b   1.000
_cell.length_c   1.000
_cell.angle_alpha   90.00
_cell.angle_beta   90.00
_cell.angle_gamma   90.00
#
_symmetry.space_group_name_H-M   'P 1'
#
loop_
_entity.id
_entity.type
_entity.pdbx_description
1 polymer ?
#
loop_
_entity_poly.entity_id
_entity_poly.type
_entity_poly.pdbx_seq_one_letter_code
_entity_poly.pdbx_strand_id
1 'polypeptide(L)' 'MSTYKLYTFNSRSRAEIARLMFIAADQKFEDIRYECKEWVS' A
#
# COMPACT_ATOMS: atom_id res chain seq x y z
N MET A 1 10.56 -13.68 -9.93
CA MET A 1 10.41 -12.54 -9.00
C MET A 1 8.93 -12.21 -8.91
N SER A 2 8.37 -12.21 -7.71
CA SER A 2 6.95 -11.89 -7.49
C SER A 2 6.74 -10.38 -7.63
N THR A 3 5.72 -9.97 -8.39
CA THR A 3 5.33 -8.56 -8.48
C THR A 3 4.24 -8.31 -7.44
N TYR A 4 4.50 -7.42 -6.48
CA TYR A 4 3.54 -7.06 -5.43
C TYR A 4 2.88 -5.72 -5.74
N LYS A 5 1.57 -5.64 -5.45
CA LYS A 5 0.80 -4.39 -5.42
C LYS A 5 0.23 -4.21 -4.03
N LEU A 6 0.47 -3.05 -3.43
CA LEU A 6 -0.06 -2.69 -2.12
C LEU A 6 -1.15 -1.63 -2.30
N TYR A 7 -2.40 -2.03 -2.02
CA TYR A 7 -3.55 -1.14 -2.05
C TYR A 7 -3.82 -0.59 -0.66
N THR A 8 -3.77 0.72 -0.50
CA THR A 8 -3.98 1.41 0.79
C THR A 8 -4.92 2.59 0.63
N PHE A 9 -5.43 3.12 1.74
CA PHE A 9 -6.09 4.42 1.72
C PHE A 9 -5.06 5.56 1.81
N ASN A 10 -5.39 6.73 1.27
CA ASN A 10 -4.60 7.96 1.41
C ASN A 10 -4.70 8.57 2.82
N SER A 11 -4.59 7.72 3.84
CA SER A 11 -4.47 8.08 5.23
C SER A 11 -3.37 7.20 5.83
N ARG A 12 -2.60 7.74 6.79
CA ARG A 12 -1.68 6.95 7.63
C ARG A 12 -2.52 6.01 8.50
N SER A 13 -2.93 4.92 7.88
CA SER A 13 -3.87 3.93 8.39
C SER A 13 -3.13 2.60 8.54
N ARG A 14 -3.86 1.56 8.96
CA ARG A 14 -3.29 0.26 9.37
C ARG A 14 -2.43 -0.43 8.30
N ALA A 15 -2.53 0.00 7.04
CA ALA A 15 -1.76 -0.55 5.93
C ALA A 15 -0.32 0.00 5.83
N GLU A 16 0.03 1.08 6.54
CA GLU A 16 1.37 1.67 6.50
C GLU A 16 2.45 0.68 6.98
N ILE A 17 2.10 -0.22 7.90
CA ILE A 17 3.04 -1.23 8.40
C ILE A 17 3.50 -2.18 7.29
N ALA A 18 2.63 -2.53 6.34
CA ALA A 18 3.00 -3.38 5.21
C ALA A 18 3.96 -2.66 4.25
N ARG A 19 3.73 -1.37 4.00
CA ARG A 19 4.63 -0.52 3.20
C ARG A 19 6.03 -0.46 3.84
N LEU A 20 6.08 -0.23 5.15
CA LEU A 20 7.35 -0.18 5.88
C LEU A 20 8.11 -1.51 5.84
N MET A 21 7.40 -2.65 5.90
CA MET A 21 8.03 -3.97 5.74
C MET A 21 8.65 -4.14 4.34
N PHE A 22 7.95 -3.74 3.28
CA PHE A 22 8.49 -3.83 1.92
C PHE A 22 9.75 -2.97 1.74
N ILE A 23 9.74 -1.75 2.27
CA ILE A 23 10.90 -0.85 2.23
C ILE A 23 12.07 -1.45 3.02
N ALA A 24 11.82 -1.96 4.24
CA ALA A 24 12.85 -2.56 5.08
C ALA A 24 13.51 -3.80 4.45
N ALA A 25 12.78 -4.51 3.60
CA ALA A 25 13.25 -5.69 2.88
C ALA A 25 13.89 -5.37 1.51
N ASP A 26 14.00 -4.09 1.12
CA ASP A 26 14.37 -3.66 -0.25
C ASP A 26 13.55 -4.37 -1.35
N GLN A 27 12.30 -4.70 -1.03
CA GLN A 27 11.39 -5.40 -1.92
C GLN A 27 10.66 -4.40 -2.81
N LYS A 28 10.75 -4.55 -4.13
CA LYS A 28 9.99 -3.74 -5.08
C LYS A 28 8.50 -4.07 -4.99
N PHE A 29 7.66 -3.04 -4.96
CA PHE A 29 6.20 -3.13 -4.98
C PHE A 29 5.59 -1.86 -5.61
N GLU A 30 4.38 -1.98 -6.13
CA GLU A 30 3.57 -0.85 -6.59
C GLU A 30 2.69 -0.35 -5.42
N ASP A 31 2.81 0.94 -5.08
CA ASP A 31 2.00 1.58 -4.03
C ASP A 31 0.80 2.29 -4.65
N ILE A 32 -0.40 1.74 -4.43
CA ILE A 32 -1.65 2.25 -4.98
C ILE A 32 -2.49 2.78 -3.82
N ARG A 33 -2.85 4.07 -3.87
CA ARG A 33 -3.56 4.76 -2.79
C ARG A 33 -4.92 5.24 -3.26
N TYR A 34 -5.94 4.90 -2.49
CA TYR A 34 -7.32 5.33 -2.71
C TYR A 34 -7.74 6.41 -1.72
N GLU A 35 -8.48 7.41 -2.19
CA GLU A 35 -9.29 8.27 -1.35
C GLU A 35 -10.51 7.49 -0.83
N CYS A 36 -11.00 7.80 0.38
CA CYS A 36 -12.18 7.11 0.93
C CYS A 36 -13.40 7.18 0.00
N LYS A 37 -13.55 8.28 -0.75
CA LYS A 37 -14.63 8.46 -1.74
C LYS A 37 -14.56 7.50 -2.93
N GLU A 38 -13.39 6.94 -3.24
CA GLU A 38 -13.23 5.94 -4.32
C GLU A 38 -13.68 4.54 -3.89
N TRP A 39 -13.87 4.32 -2.58
CA TRP A 39 -14.30 3.04 -2.01
C TRP A 39 -15.81 2.93 -1.80
N VAL A 40 -16.51 4.06 -1.69
CA VAL A 40 -17.97 4.06 -1.48
C VAL A 40 -18.66 3.91 -2.83
N SER A 41 -18.98 2.66 -3.18
CA SER A 41 -20.00 2.32 -4.19
C SER A 41 -21.39 2.27 -3.58
#